data_AF-A0A383E9S1-F1
#
_entry.id   AF-A0A383E9S1-F1
#
_cell.length_a   1.000
_cell.length_b   1.000
_cell.length_c   1.000
_cell.angle_alpha   90.00
_cell.angle_beta   90.00
_cell.angle_gamma   90.00
#
_symmetry.space_group_name_H-M   'P 1'
#
loop_
_entity.id
_entity.type
_entity.pdbx_description
1 polymer ?
#
loop_
_entity_poly.entity_id
_entity_poly.type
_entity_poly.pdbx_seq_one_letter_code
_entity_poly.pdbx_strand_id
1 'polypeptide(L)' 'GFIAGATAPPGRRMGHAGAIVSGGKGTAEAKKAAFREAGIGVAETPSEMADTLLKMM' A
#
# COMPACT_ATOMS: atom_id res chain seq x y z
N GLY A 1 3.55 8.20 0.59
CA GLY A 1 3.86 6.81 0.19
C GLY A 1 2.66 6.20 -0.52
N PHE A 2 2.88 5.20 -1.37
CA PHE A 2 1.82 4.43 -2.04
C PHE A 2 2.11 2.93 -1.89
N ILE A 3 1.07 2.13 -1.64
CA ILE A 3 1.16 0.68 -1.52
C ILE A 3 0.26 0.04 -2.59
N ALA A 4 0.88 -0.60 -3.58
CA ALA A 4 0.17 -1.34 -4.61
C ALA A 4 -0.41 -2.67 -4.07
N GLY A 5 -1.39 -3.23 -4.80
CA GLY A 5 -1.95 -4.55 -4.48
C GLY A 5 -3.14 -4.52 -3.51
N ALA A 6 -3.85 -3.40 -3.38
CA ALA A 6 -5.06 -3.31 -2.55
C ALA A 6 -6.17 -4.31 -2.95
N THR A 7 -6.23 -4.66 -4.24
CA THR A 7 -7.19 -5.62 -4.80
C THR A 7 -6.58 -7.01 -5.04
N ALA A 8 -5.38 -7.27 -4.52
CA ALA A 8 -4.71 -8.56 -4.72
C ALA A 8 -5.47 -9.68 -3.98
N PRO A 9 -5.84 -10.78 -4.66
CA PRO A 9 -6.50 -11.89 -4.00
C PRO A 9 -5.54 -12.64 -3.06
N PRO A 10 -6.03 -13.20 -1.95
CA PRO A 10 -5.19 -13.94 -1.01
C PRO A 10 -4.62 -15.21 -1.64
N GLY A 11 -3.41 -15.60 -1.24
CA GLY A 11 -2.74 -16.82 -1.70
C GLY A 11 -2.25 -16.79 -3.15
N ARG A 12 -2.40 -15.66 -3.87
CA ARG A 12 -1.95 -15.52 -5.24
C ARG A 12 -0.69 -14.66 -5.33
N ARG A 13 0.31 -15.16 -6.06
CA ARG A 13 1.49 -14.39 -6.46
C ARG A 13 1.13 -13.42 -7.60
N MET A 14 1.44 -12.14 -7.42
CA MET A 14 1.18 -11.07 -8.38
C MET A 14 2.45 -10.68 -9.16
N GLY A 15 2.97 -11.62 -9.97
CA GLY A 15 4.18 -11.41 -10.76
C GLY A 15 5.47 -11.52 -9.93
N HIS A 16 5.84 -10.45 -9.22
CA HIS A 16 7.04 -10.41 -8.38
C HIS A 16 7.00 -11.52 -7.32
N ALA A 17 8.14 -12.19 -7.06
CA ALA A 17 8.21 -13.36 -6.18
C ALA A 17 7.66 -13.08 -4.77
N GLY A 18 7.99 -11.91 -4.20
CA GLY A 18 7.49 -11.46 -2.90
C GLY A 18 6.11 -10.80 -2.90
N ALA A 19 5.47 -10.61 -4.06
CA ALA A 19 4.15 -9.97 -4.15
C ALA A 19 3.03 -11.01 -3.92
N ILE A 20 2.89 -11.46 -2.68
CA ILE A 20 1.86 -12.42 -2.26
C ILE A 20 1.34 -12.07 -0.87
N VAL A 21 0.02 -12.11 -0.69
CA VAL A 21 -0.63 -12.02 0.62
C VAL A 21 -0.84 -13.45 1.14
N SER A 22 -0.23 -13.80 2.27
CA SER A 22 -0.30 -15.13 2.87
C SER A 22 -0.62 -15.07 4.35
N GLY A 23 -1.47 -15.98 4.84
CA GLY A 23 -1.85 -16.06 6.25
C GLY A 23 -2.45 -14.76 6.82
N GLY A 24 -3.14 -13.97 5.99
CA GLY A 24 -3.70 -12.67 6.38
C GLY A 24 -2.66 -11.57 6.62
N LYS A 25 -1.36 -11.85 6.41
CA LYS A 25 -0.26 -10.90 6.59
C LYS A 25 0.20 -10.33 5.26
N GLY A 26 0.75 -9.12 5.31
CA GLY A 26 1.28 -8.44 4.11
C GLY A 26 0.22 -7.74 3.25
N THR A 27 -1.00 -7.55 3.76
CA THR A 27 -2.06 -6.81 3.05
C THR A 27 -1.66 -5.36 2.80
N ALA A 28 -2.18 -4.76 1.73
CA ALA A 28 -1.97 -3.34 1.45
C ALA A 28 -2.52 -2.46 2.58
N GLU A 29 -3.70 -2.78 3.10
CA GLU A 29 -4.32 -2.03 4.20
C GLU A 29 -3.48 -2.00 5.47
N ALA A 30 -2.89 -3.14 5.88
CA ALA A 30 -2.03 -3.18 7.06
C ALA A 30 -0.79 -2.29 6.89
N LYS A 31 -0.20 -2.26 5.69
CA LYS A 31 0.94 -1.38 5.37
C LYS A 31 0.53 0.10 5.34
N LYS A 32 -0.62 0.43 4.75
CA LYS A 32 -1.17 1.80 4.75
C LYS A 32 -1.45 2.29 6.17
N ALA A 33 -2.01 1.45 7.04
CA ALA A 33 -2.23 1.78 8.44
C ALA A 33 -0.91 2.10 9.18
N ALA A 34 0.11 1.25 9.03
CA ALA A 34 1.42 1.48 9.62
C ALA A 34 2.09 2.78 9.14
N PHE A 35 1.92 3.14 7.86
CA PHE A 35 2.39 4.43 7.35
C PHE A 35 1.68 5.61 8.00
N ARG A 36 0.35 5.56 8.12
CA ARG A 36 -0.42 6.64 8.76
C ARG A 36 -0.06 6.79 10.24
N GLU A 37 0.14 5.69 10.95
CA GLU A 37 0.58 5.69 12.36
C GLU A 37 1.96 6.34 12.53
N ALA A 38 2.85 6.14 11.55
CA ALA A 38 4.17 6.77 11.51
C ALA A 38 4.15 8.24 11.01
N GLY A 39 2.98 8.83 10.75
CA GLY A 39 2.85 10.19 10.23
C GLY A 39 3.20 10.35 8.74
N ILE A 40 3.28 9.24 7.99
CA ILE A 40 3.58 9.26 6.55
C ILE A 40 2.27 9.50 5.79
N GLY A 41 2.21 10.53 4.94
CA GLY A 41 1.09 10.74 4.02
C GLY A 41 0.93 9.55 3.07
N VAL A 42 -0.29 9.05 2.90
CA VAL A 42 -0.60 7.87 2.08
C VAL A 42 -1.52 8.27 0.93
N ALA A 43 -1.10 7.99 -0.32
CA ALA A 43 -1.93 8.15 -1.50
C ALA A 43 -2.80 6.89 -1.70
N GLU A 44 -4.09 7.05 -2.02
CA GLU A 44 -4.97 5.90 -2.25
C GLU A 44 -4.76 5.29 -3.64
N THR A 45 -4.46 6.13 -4.64
CA THR A 45 -4.13 5.69 -6.00
C THR A 45 -2.72 6.15 -6.40
N PRO A 46 -2.07 5.48 -7.38
CA PRO A 46 -0.76 5.90 -7.86
C PRO A 46 -0.77 7.34 -8.41
N SER A 47 -1.88 7.75 -9.03
CA SER A 47 -2.05 9.08 -9.62
C SER A 47 -2.12 10.20 -8.59
N GLU A 48 -2.54 9.91 -7.36
CA GLU A 48 -2.66 10.89 -6.27
C GLU A 48 -1.34 11.11 -5.51
N MET A 49 -0.24 10.45 -5.89
CA MET A 49 1.03 10.55 -5.17
C MET A 49 1.56 11.99 -5.13
N ALA A 50 1.45 12.72 -6.24
CA ALA A 50 1.88 14.11 -6.32
C ALA A 50 1.03 15.02 -5.41
N ASP A 51 -0.30 14.91 -5.49
CA ASP A 51 -1.21 15.68 -4.64
C ASP A 51 -1.01 15.39 -3.16
N THR A 52 -0.75 14.13 -2.81
CA THR A 52 -0.46 13.72 -1.44
C THR A 52 0.84 14.34 -0.94
N LEU A 53 1.89 14.40 -1.78
CA LEU A 53 3.14 15.07 -1.44
C LEU A 53 2.92 16.56 -1.19
N LEU A 54 2.20 17.23 -2.08
CA LEU A 54 1.93 18.67 -1.97
C LEU A 54 1.12 19.03 -0.73
N LYS A 55 0.18 18.17 -0.30
CA LYS A 55 -0.60 18.34 0.94
C LYS A 55 0.22 18.18 2.22
N MET A 56 1.39 17.55 2.14
CA MET A 56 2.27 17.26 3.27
C MET A 56 3.39 18.31 3.45
N MET A 57 3.50 19.26 2.51
CA MET A 57 4.42 20.40 2.58
C MET A 57 3.77 21.59 3.29
#